data_AF-A0A2M9Z7F3-F1
#
_entry.id   AF-A0A2M9Z7F3-F1
#
_cell.length_a   1.000
_cell.length_b   1.000
_cell.length_c   1.000
_cell.angle_alpha   90.00
_cell.angle_beta   90.00
_cell.angle_gamma   90.00
#
_symmetry.space_group_name_H-M   'P 1'
#
loop_
_entity.id
_entity.type
_entity.pdbx_description
1 polymer ?
#
loop_
_entity_poly.entity_id
_entity_poly.type
_entity_poly.pdbx_seq_one_letter_code
_entity_poly.pdbx_strand_id
1 'polypeptide(L)'
;MNWQKIKEVWAKVVVRWETFYNWIFGLATTPPDSAESKRVLFLTYSWIIVLLFLTGFILSGKNPLKLLVPFTLYDLPNFDHRKETVIYGSDGEGEVFPVKRKVLLTGEDFRHDVLTLIGETGESSYFDPSVPNASAQFRSLKKLPNLQDSVISIWKRGDVLLLDLRRSTIEGLLADMKFRIDYTYASQMTEEQKEVEIARKKSVLLSSAFLAVEKTLFENYPEIHRIEYRLGGEPGDIPGLTYSLSTSHNRQ
;
A
#
# COMPACT_ATOMS: atom_id res chain seq x y z
N MET A 1 34.81 61.02 -17.47
CA MET A 1 35.25 59.68 -17.91
C MET A 1 35.78 59.80 -19.32
N ASN A 2 37.08 59.54 -19.54
CA ASN A 2 37.77 60.00 -20.75
C ASN A 2 37.53 59.06 -21.95
N TRP A 3 36.64 59.47 -22.87
CA TRP A 3 36.20 58.70 -24.04
C TRP A 3 37.35 58.22 -24.94
N GLN A 4 38.46 58.96 -24.96
CA GLN A 4 39.68 58.59 -25.69
C GLN A 4 40.35 57.33 -25.10
N LYS A 5 40.38 57.19 -23.76
CA LYS A 5 40.96 55.99 -23.11
C LYS A 5 40.14 54.73 -23.39
N ILE A 6 38.81 54.86 -23.50
CA ILE A 6 37.92 53.74 -23.85
C ILE A 6 38.17 53.28 -25.28
N LYS A 7 38.36 54.21 -26.23
CA LYS A 7 38.67 53.88 -27.63
C LYS A 7 40.02 53.18 -27.78
N GLU A 8 41.04 53.59 -27.04
CA GLU A 8 42.36 52.94 -27.07
C GLU A 8 42.32 51.51 -26.52
N VAL A 9 41.60 51.29 -25.41
CA VAL A 9 41.42 49.94 -24.85
C VAL A 9 40.64 49.07 -25.83
N TRP A 10 39.58 49.61 -26.44
CA TRP A 10 38.78 48.89 -27.43
C TRP A 10 39.59 48.53 -28.67
N ALA A 11 40.42 49.44 -29.19
CA ALA A 11 41.30 49.17 -30.32
C ALA A 11 42.29 48.03 -30.02
N LYS A 12 42.87 48.00 -28.80
CA LYS A 12 43.74 46.90 -28.37
C LYS A 12 42.98 45.56 -28.25
N VAL A 13 41.72 45.60 -27.80
CA VAL A 13 40.87 44.40 -27.72
C VAL A 13 40.52 43.89 -29.11
N VAL A 14 40.17 44.77 -30.06
CA VAL A 14 39.85 44.40 -31.44
C VAL A 14 41.07 43.77 -32.12
N VAL A 15 42.26 44.37 -32.01
CA VAL A 15 43.48 43.78 -32.58
C VAL A 15 43.80 42.41 -31.97
N ARG A 16 43.59 42.26 -30.65
CA ARG A 16 43.77 40.97 -29.96
C ARG A 16 42.73 39.93 -30.38
N TRP A 17 41.51 40.37 -30.68
CA TRP A 17 40.44 39.54 -31.20
C TRP A 17 40.72 39.10 -32.64
N GLU A 18 41.19 39.99 -33.50
CA GLU A 18 41.58 39.67 -34.88
C GLU A 18 42.75 38.69 -34.93
N THR A 19 43.78 38.88 -34.08
CA THR A 19 44.89 37.92 -33.98
C THR A 19 44.42 36.56 -33.48
N PHE A 20 43.53 36.53 -32.49
CA PHE A 20 42.92 35.29 -32.01
C PHE A 20 42.08 34.60 -33.09
N TYR A 21 41.23 35.35 -33.79
CA TYR A 21 40.40 34.84 -34.88
C TYR A 21 41.25 34.27 -36.01
N ASN A 22 42.29 34.99 -36.45
CA ASN A 22 43.20 34.53 -37.50
C ASN A 22 43.98 33.28 -37.07
N TRP A 23 44.30 33.14 -35.79
CA TRP A 23 44.92 31.93 -35.24
C TRP A 23 43.95 30.74 -35.27
N ILE A 24 42.71 30.92 -34.83
CA ILE A 24 41.65 29.89 -34.90
C ILE A 24 41.35 29.49 -36.35
N PHE A 25 41.23 30.48 -37.25
CA PHE A 25 40.98 30.25 -38.66
C PHE A 25 42.16 29.54 -39.34
N GLY A 26 43.40 29.93 -39.00
CA GLY A 26 44.61 29.24 -39.45
C GLY A 26 44.64 27.79 -39.02
N LEU A 27 44.29 27.49 -37.76
CA LEU A 27 44.16 26.12 -37.25
C LEU A 27 43.07 25.32 -37.99
N ALA A 28 41.91 25.94 -38.24
CA ALA A 28 40.78 25.29 -38.91
C ALA A 28 41.01 25.05 -40.42
N THR A 29 41.93 25.79 -41.04
CA THR A 29 42.28 25.67 -42.47
C THR A 29 43.56 24.86 -42.71
N THR A 30 44.17 24.29 -41.66
CA THR A 30 45.36 23.44 -41.80
C THR A 30 45.06 22.16 -42.60
N PRO A 31 46.02 21.64 -43.39
CA PRO A 31 45.84 20.40 -44.12
C PRO A 31 45.47 19.24 -43.17
N PRO A 32 44.52 18.37 -43.55
CA PRO A 32 43.96 17.32 -42.68
C PRO A 32 44.98 16.29 -42.20
N ASP A 33 46.15 16.20 -42.85
CA ASP A 33 47.21 15.26 -42.51
C ASP A 33 48.31 15.80 -41.59
N SER A 34 48.25 17.08 -41.23
CA SER A 34 49.22 17.69 -40.30
C SER A 34 49.06 17.15 -38.87
N ALA A 35 50.16 17.03 -38.14
CA ALA A 35 50.15 16.57 -36.74
C ALA A 35 49.31 17.48 -35.83
N GLU A 36 49.24 18.77 -36.14
CA GLU A 36 48.43 19.76 -35.42
C GLU A 36 46.94 19.56 -35.67
N SER A 37 46.52 19.33 -36.92
CA SER A 37 45.13 19.02 -37.26
C SER A 37 44.64 17.75 -36.54
N LYS A 38 45.46 16.69 -36.49
CA LYS A 38 45.14 15.44 -35.76
C LYS A 38 44.97 15.67 -34.25
N ARG A 39 45.80 16.53 -33.64
CA ARG A 39 45.66 16.92 -32.22
C ARG A 39 44.39 17.73 -31.96
N VAL A 40 44.06 18.66 -32.85
CA VAL A 40 42.82 19.46 -32.76
C VAL A 40 41.59 18.58 -32.92
N LEU A 41 41.57 17.66 -33.88
CA LEU A 41 40.50 16.67 -34.06
C LEU A 41 40.33 15.81 -32.81
N PHE A 42 41.42 15.25 -32.27
CA PHE A 42 41.39 14.48 -31.03
C PHE A 42 40.82 15.28 -29.85
N LEU A 43 41.28 16.52 -29.69
CA LEU A 43 40.80 17.41 -28.62
C LEU A 43 39.31 17.71 -28.79
N THR A 44 38.87 17.98 -30.02
CA THR A 44 37.46 18.26 -30.34
C THR A 44 36.58 17.06 -30.01
N TYR A 45 36.95 15.85 -30.45
CA TYR A 45 36.19 14.64 -30.12
C TYR A 45 36.23 14.29 -28.63
N SER A 46 37.35 14.52 -27.95
CA SER A 46 37.44 14.35 -26.49
C SER A 46 36.49 15.28 -25.76
N TRP A 47 36.41 16.55 -26.17
CA TRP A 47 35.45 17.50 -25.61
C TRP A 47 34.00 17.15 -25.92
N ILE A 48 33.70 16.65 -27.12
CA ILE A 48 32.36 16.16 -27.46
C ILE A 48 31.96 15.01 -26.54
N ILE A 49 32.86 14.06 -26.27
CA ILE A 49 32.60 12.94 -25.36
C ILE A 49 32.36 13.44 -23.93
N VAL A 50 33.17 14.38 -23.45
CA VAL A 50 33.00 14.97 -22.11
C VAL A 50 31.67 15.73 -22.01
N LEU A 51 31.30 16.51 -23.03
CA LEU A 51 30.03 17.23 -23.07
C LEU A 51 28.86 16.25 -23.08
N LEU A 52 28.90 15.21 -23.92
CA LEU A 52 27.89 14.15 -23.94
C LEU A 52 27.74 13.48 -22.58
N PHE A 53 28.85 13.15 -21.92
CA PHE A 53 28.86 12.58 -20.57
C PHE A 53 28.21 13.52 -19.53
N LEU A 54 28.53 14.82 -19.56
CA LEU A 54 27.95 15.82 -18.66
C LEU A 54 26.46 16.03 -18.93
N THR A 55 26.03 16.14 -20.18
CA THR A 55 24.59 16.22 -20.52
C THR A 55 23.86 14.97 -20.07
N GLY A 56 24.42 13.77 -20.29
CA GLY A 56 23.84 12.51 -19.82
C GLY A 56 23.76 12.44 -18.28
N PHE A 57 24.78 12.94 -17.58
CA PHE A 57 24.79 13.04 -16.13
C PHE A 57 23.66 13.95 -15.61
N ILE A 58 23.54 15.15 -16.18
CA ILE A 58 22.51 16.13 -15.82
C ILE A 58 21.09 15.56 -16.09
N LEU A 59 20.90 14.88 -17.23
CA LEU A 59 19.63 14.22 -17.58
C LEU A 59 19.29 13.05 -16.65
N SER A 60 20.29 12.29 -16.16
CA SER A 60 20.06 11.13 -15.30
C SER A 60 19.75 11.48 -13.84
N GLY A 61 19.90 12.75 -13.44
CA GLY A 61 19.55 13.32 -12.14
C GLY A 61 20.35 12.80 -10.93
N LYS A 62 20.82 11.55 -10.91
CA LYS A 62 21.52 10.92 -9.76
C LYS A 62 22.50 9.79 -10.12
N ASN A 63 22.41 9.12 -11.29
CA ASN A 63 23.37 8.08 -11.69
C ASN A 63 23.36 7.84 -13.22
N PRO A 64 24.46 8.15 -13.94
CA PRO A 64 24.53 8.02 -15.40
C PRO A 64 24.41 6.56 -15.88
N LEU A 65 24.68 5.57 -15.02
CA LEU A 65 24.55 4.15 -15.34
C LEU A 65 23.09 3.69 -15.43
N LYS A 66 22.11 4.44 -14.89
CA LYS A 66 20.68 4.13 -15.06
C LYS A 66 20.24 4.21 -16.52
N LEU A 67 20.86 5.08 -17.33
CA LEU A 67 20.55 5.18 -18.77
C LEU A 67 20.89 3.89 -19.55
N LEU A 68 21.79 3.06 -19.02
CA LEU A 68 22.20 1.80 -19.64
C LEU A 68 21.27 0.63 -19.33
N VAL A 69 20.41 0.77 -18.32
CA VAL A 69 19.42 -0.26 -17.96
C VAL A 69 18.08 0.14 -18.58
N PRO A 70 17.63 -0.55 -19.66
CA PRO A 70 16.35 -0.25 -20.28
C PRO A 70 15.22 -0.33 -19.24
N PHE A 71 14.24 0.56 -19.34
CA PHE A 71 13.06 0.70 -18.45
C PHE A 71 13.29 1.27 -17.04
N THR A 72 14.49 1.75 -16.69
CA THR A 72 14.73 2.38 -15.36
C THR A 72 14.65 3.90 -15.34
N LEU A 73 14.59 4.54 -16.52
CA LEU A 73 14.46 5.99 -16.68
C LEU A 73 13.01 6.47 -16.49
N TYR A 74 12.08 5.58 -16.80
CA TYR A 74 10.67 5.79 -16.59
C TYR A 74 10.29 4.97 -15.37
N ASP A 75 10.13 5.63 -14.22
CA ASP A 75 9.31 5.04 -13.18
C ASP A 75 7.92 4.88 -13.81
N LEU A 76 7.60 3.67 -14.29
CA LEU A 76 6.23 3.34 -14.64
C LEU A 76 5.41 3.71 -13.40
N PRO A 77 4.42 4.61 -13.52
CA PRO A 77 3.64 4.98 -12.37
C PRO A 77 2.92 3.71 -11.91
N ASN A 78 3.43 3.10 -10.84
CA ASN A 78 2.74 2.02 -10.15
C ASN A 78 1.60 2.69 -9.37
N PHE A 79 0.54 3.04 -10.08
CA PHE A 79 -0.67 3.58 -9.49
C PHE A 79 -1.29 2.48 -8.65
N ASP A 80 -1.09 2.56 -7.35
CA ASP A 80 -1.78 1.72 -6.40
C ASP A 80 -3.27 2.09 -6.44
N HIS A 81 -4.07 1.29 -7.14
CA HIS A 81 -5.52 1.53 -7.31
C HIS A 81 -6.32 1.30 -6.01
N ARG A 82 -5.66 0.84 -4.94
CA ARG A 82 -6.30 0.63 -3.64
C ARG A 82 -6.55 1.96 -2.95
N LYS A 83 -7.72 2.08 -2.33
CA LYS A 83 -8.14 3.25 -1.55
C LYS A 83 -7.82 3.00 -0.09
N GLU A 84 -7.39 4.05 0.61
CA GLU A 84 -7.25 3.98 2.06
C GLU A 84 -8.65 3.96 2.70
N THR A 85 -8.94 2.91 3.45
CA THR A 85 -10.20 2.69 4.16
C THR A 85 -9.91 2.31 5.62
N VAL A 86 -10.88 2.54 6.49
CA VAL A 86 -10.84 2.09 7.88
C VAL A 86 -11.45 0.69 7.97
N ILE A 87 -10.63 -0.26 8.41
CA ILE A 87 -11.01 -1.64 8.74
C ILE A 87 -10.83 -1.81 10.23
N TYR A 88 -11.80 -2.41 10.92
CA TYR A 88 -11.67 -2.70 12.34
C TYR A 88 -10.96 -4.03 12.54
N GLY A 89 -9.88 -4.01 13.33
CA GLY A 89 -9.22 -5.21 13.85
C GLY A 89 -9.62 -5.47 15.30
N SER A 90 -9.33 -6.66 15.83
CA SER A 90 -9.63 -6.98 17.24
C SER A 90 -8.45 -7.65 17.93
N ASP A 91 -8.36 -7.50 19.25
CA ASP A 91 -7.48 -8.29 20.12
C ASP A 91 -7.94 -9.75 20.30
N GLY A 92 -9.10 -10.11 19.74
CA GLY A 92 -9.72 -11.42 19.82
C GLY A 92 -10.36 -11.74 21.17
N GLU A 93 -10.53 -10.74 22.03
CA GLU A 93 -11.17 -10.85 23.35
C GLU A 93 -12.40 -9.93 23.47
N GLY A 94 -12.81 -9.29 22.38
CA GLY A 94 -14.05 -8.52 22.26
C GLY A 94 -13.83 -7.05 21.93
N GLU A 95 -12.61 -6.52 22.10
CA GLU A 95 -12.30 -5.13 21.78
C GLU A 95 -11.93 -4.99 20.30
N VAL A 96 -12.40 -3.91 19.67
CA VAL A 96 -12.17 -3.60 18.26
C VAL A 96 -11.53 -2.21 18.08
N PHE A 97 -10.59 -2.10 17.16
CA PHE A 97 -9.79 -0.90 16.93
C PHE A 97 -9.80 -0.52 15.44
N PRO A 98 -9.98 0.76 15.09
CA PRO A 98 -9.91 1.20 13.70
C PRO A 98 -8.46 1.16 13.19
N VAL A 99 -8.28 0.56 12.02
CA VAL A 99 -7.00 0.41 11.33
C VAL A 99 -7.16 0.94 9.90
N LYS A 100 -6.30 1.89 9.51
CA LYS A 100 -6.27 2.36 8.12
C LYS A 100 -5.52 1.35 7.26
N ARG A 101 -6.17 0.84 6.22
CA ARG A 101 -5.61 -0.14 5.28
C ARG A 101 -5.90 0.28 3.86
N LYS A 102 -5.03 -0.12 2.94
CA LYS A 102 -5.27 0.05 1.50
C LYS A 102 -6.02 -1.15 0.96
N VAL A 103 -7.27 -0.94 0.57
CA VAL A 103 -8.15 -1.99 0.03
C VAL A 103 -8.55 -1.68 -1.40
N LEU A 104 -8.66 -2.71 -2.24
CA LEU A 104 -9.13 -2.56 -3.61
C LEU A 104 -10.66 -2.52 -3.64
N LEU A 105 -11.23 -1.32 -3.62
CA LEU A 105 -12.68 -1.10 -3.76
C LEU A 105 -12.98 -0.51 -5.13
N THR A 106 -13.73 -1.26 -5.95
CA THR A 106 -14.01 -0.87 -7.34
C THR A 106 -15.05 0.23 -7.40
N GLY A 107 -16.02 0.22 -6.48
CA GLY A 107 -17.18 1.13 -6.50
C GLY A 107 -18.22 0.80 -7.56
N GLU A 108 -18.02 -0.25 -8.35
CA GLU A 108 -18.93 -0.67 -9.42
C GLU A 108 -20.02 -1.60 -8.90
N ASP A 109 -19.67 -2.52 -8.00
CA ASP A 109 -20.61 -3.47 -7.39
C ASP A 109 -20.52 -3.40 -5.86
N PHE A 110 -21.61 -2.92 -5.26
CA PHE A 110 -21.76 -2.85 -3.80
C PHE A 110 -21.56 -4.21 -3.13
N ARG A 111 -22.03 -5.31 -3.74
CA ARG A 111 -21.91 -6.65 -3.14
C ARG A 111 -20.45 -7.10 -3.13
N HIS A 112 -19.74 -6.85 -4.22
CA HIS A 112 -18.32 -7.14 -4.32
C HIS A 112 -17.53 -6.34 -3.27
N ASP A 113 -17.76 -5.03 -3.17
CA ASP A 113 -17.03 -4.18 -2.22
C ASP A 113 -17.34 -4.56 -0.76
N VAL A 114 -18.60 -4.88 -0.41
CA VAL A 114 -18.95 -5.41 0.92
C VAL A 114 -18.24 -6.73 1.19
N LEU A 115 -18.23 -7.66 0.24
CA LEU A 115 -17.57 -8.96 0.39
C LEU A 115 -16.06 -8.79 0.58
N THR A 116 -15.44 -7.87 -0.16
CA THR A 116 -14.02 -7.53 -0.02
C THR A 116 -13.73 -6.97 1.38
N LEU A 117 -14.54 -6.03 1.86
CA LEU A 117 -14.38 -5.49 3.22
C LEU A 117 -14.52 -6.57 4.31
N ILE A 118 -15.46 -7.50 4.15
CA ILE A 118 -15.59 -8.66 5.05
C ILE A 118 -14.30 -9.50 5.04
N GLY A 119 -13.73 -9.77 3.88
CA GLY A 119 -12.46 -10.50 3.76
C GLY A 119 -11.29 -9.80 4.43
N GLU A 120 -11.15 -8.49 4.22
CA GLU A 120 -10.07 -7.66 4.76
C GLU A 120 -10.05 -7.59 6.30
N THR A 121 -11.20 -7.80 6.96
CA THR A 121 -11.25 -7.90 8.43
C THR A 121 -10.59 -9.19 8.96
N GLY A 122 -10.60 -10.27 8.18
CA GLY A 122 -9.92 -11.53 8.51
C GLY A 122 -8.41 -11.50 8.22
N GLU A 123 -7.95 -10.53 7.44
CA GLU A 123 -6.54 -10.42 7.08
C GLU A 123 -5.68 -9.93 8.23
N SER A 124 -4.53 -10.58 8.42
CA SER A 124 -3.65 -10.29 9.56
C SER A 124 -3.09 -8.86 9.48
N SER A 125 -3.18 -8.11 10.58
CA SER A 125 -2.64 -6.74 10.67
C SER A 125 -1.11 -6.70 10.84
N TYR A 126 -0.48 -7.78 11.30
CA TYR A 126 0.96 -7.82 11.61
C TYR A 126 1.90 -7.61 10.42
N PHE A 127 1.49 -8.03 9.22
CA PHE A 127 2.32 -7.97 8.01
C PHE A 127 2.04 -6.74 7.15
N ASP A 128 1.12 -5.89 7.59
CA ASP A 128 0.69 -4.74 6.80
C ASP A 128 1.56 -3.51 7.15
N PRO A 129 2.38 -3.01 6.22
CA PRO A 129 3.26 -1.87 6.46
C PRO A 129 2.48 -0.56 6.67
N SER A 130 1.18 -0.53 6.35
CA SER A 130 0.32 0.63 6.62
C SER A 130 -0.13 0.72 8.08
N VAL A 131 0.00 -0.36 8.86
CA VAL A 131 -0.38 -0.40 10.27
C VAL A 131 0.77 0.14 11.14
N PRO A 132 0.56 1.19 11.94
CA PRO A 132 1.62 1.75 12.77
C PRO A 132 2.06 0.74 13.85
N ASN A 133 3.26 0.18 13.77
CA ASN A 133 3.82 -0.71 14.82
C ASN A 133 4.20 0.03 16.13
N ALA A 134 3.90 1.33 16.22
CA ALA A 134 4.34 2.22 17.29
C ALA A 134 3.50 2.11 18.57
N SER A 135 2.18 1.86 18.48
CA SER A 135 1.31 1.79 19.67
C SER A 135 1.01 0.34 20.09
N ALA A 136 1.00 0.10 21.40
CA ALA A 136 0.75 -1.21 21.99
C ALA A 136 -0.56 -1.86 21.50
N GLN A 137 -1.59 -1.06 21.23
CA GLN A 137 -2.90 -1.52 20.71
C GLN A 137 -2.81 -2.29 19.39
N PHE A 138 -1.86 -1.94 18.50
CA PHE A 138 -1.74 -2.60 17.20
C PHE A 138 -0.92 -3.89 17.28
N ARG A 139 -0.11 -4.06 18.33
CA ARG A 139 0.66 -5.28 18.58
C ARG A 139 -0.19 -6.40 19.15
N SER A 140 -1.33 -6.08 19.77
CA SER A 140 -2.26 -7.05 20.34
C SER A 140 -3.32 -7.54 19.33
N LEU A 141 -3.42 -6.96 18.14
CA LEU A 141 -4.42 -7.33 17.14
C LEU A 141 -4.24 -8.76 16.67
N LYS A 142 -5.19 -9.67 16.91
CA LYS A 142 -5.09 -11.07 16.46
C LYS A 142 -5.57 -11.20 15.01
N LYS A 143 -5.14 -12.28 14.34
CA LYS A 143 -5.74 -12.68 13.06
C LYS A 143 -7.15 -13.21 13.33
N LEU A 144 -8.15 -12.60 12.72
CA LEU A 144 -9.54 -13.00 12.88
C LEU A 144 -9.92 -14.09 11.86
N PRO A 145 -10.88 -14.96 12.19
CA PRO A 145 -11.48 -15.88 11.23
C PRO A 145 -12.03 -15.11 10.02
N ASN A 146 -11.68 -15.55 8.81
CA ASN A 146 -12.22 -14.93 7.60
C ASN A 146 -13.68 -15.39 7.39
N LEU A 147 -14.61 -14.43 7.43
CA LEU A 147 -16.04 -14.67 7.23
C LEU A 147 -16.46 -14.62 5.76
N GLN A 148 -15.59 -14.17 4.85
CA GLN A 148 -15.90 -13.99 3.43
C GLN A 148 -16.47 -15.25 2.78
N ASP A 149 -15.83 -16.40 3.02
CA ASP A 149 -16.24 -17.69 2.44
C ASP A 149 -17.57 -18.21 3.03
N SER A 150 -18.02 -17.64 4.15
CA SER A 150 -19.31 -17.97 4.74
C SER A 150 -20.46 -17.19 4.10
N VAL A 151 -20.21 -16.08 3.41
CA VAL A 151 -21.27 -15.24 2.83
C VAL A 151 -21.88 -15.92 1.61
N ILE A 152 -23.18 -16.22 1.68
CA ILE A 152 -23.99 -16.75 0.58
C ILE A 152 -24.52 -15.60 -0.27
N SER A 153 -25.10 -14.58 0.37
CA SER A 153 -25.71 -13.47 -0.34
C SER A 153 -25.72 -12.17 0.47
N ILE A 154 -25.68 -11.05 -0.26
CA ILE A 154 -25.62 -9.68 0.28
C ILE A 154 -26.76 -8.86 -0.32
N TRP A 155 -27.64 -8.35 0.54
CA TRP A 155 -28.86 -7.64 0.13
C TRP A 155 -28.88 -6.27 0.80
N LYS A 156 -28.95 -5.21 0.00
CA LYS A 156 -29.14 -3.84 0.48
C LYS A 156 -30.58 -3.41 0.23
N ARG A 157 -31.32 -3.10 1.29
CA ARG A 157 -32.70 -2.61 1.22
C ARG A 157 -32.80 -1.29 1.98
N GLY A 158 -32.62 -0.18 1.26
CA GLY A 158 -32.60 1.15 1.87
C GLY A 158 -31.40 1.30 2.81
N ASP A 159 -31.69 1.52 4.10
CA ASP A 159 -30.73 1.67 5.18
C ASP A 159 -30.36 0.33 5.87
N VAL A 160 -30.93 -0.79 5.40
CA VAL A 160 -30.71 -2.12 5.96
C VAL A 160 -29.80 -2.94 5.05
N LEU A 161 -28.76 -3.54 5.64
CA LEU A 161 -27.91 -4.55 5.01
C LEU A 161 -28.23 -5.92 5.59
N LEU A 162 -28.62 -6.86 4.73
CA LEU A 162 -28.81 -8.26 5.11
C LEU A 162 -27.66 -9.11 4.56
N LEU A 163 -27.01 -9.83 5.47
CA LEU A 163 -25.93 -10.77 5.18
C LEU A 163 -26.41 -12.19 5.47
N ASP A 164 -26.57 -12.98 4.42
CA ASP A 164 -26.90 -14.41 4.55
C ASP A 164 -25.63 -15.24 4.54
N LEU A 165 -25.46 -16.08 5.56
CA LEU A 165 -24.25 -16.84 5.82
C LEU A 165 -24.52 -18.33 5.85
N ARG A 166 -23.54 -19.12 5.44
CA ARG A 166 -23.57 -20.58 5.50
C ARG A 166 -23.15 -21.05 6.89
N ARG A 167 -24.11 -21.59 7.64
CA ARG A 167 -23.87 -22.16 8.97
C ARG A 167 -22.73 -23.19 8.98
N SER A 168 -22.73 -24.13 8.03
CA SER A 168 -21.71 -25.19 7.98
C SER A 168 -20.29 -24.66 7.74
N THR A 169 -20.13 -23.56 7.00
CA THR A 169 -18.81 -22.93 6.84
C THR A 169 -18.35 -22.32 8.16
N ILE A 170 -19.23 -21.66 8.91
CA ILE A 170 -18.88 -21.03 10.19
C ILE A 170 -18.55 -22.09 11.26
N GLU A 171 -19.33 -23.18 11.32
CA GLU A 171 -19.05 -24.32 12.19
C GLU A 171 -17.71 -24.99 11.81
N GLY A 172 -17.41 -25.11 10.52
CA GLY A 172 -16.11 -25.57 10.01
C GLY A 172 -14.95 -24.67 10.44
N LEU A 173 -15.12 -23.34 10.34
CA LEU A 173 -14.12 -22.38 10.84
C LEU A 173 -13.84 -22.59 12.34
N LEU A 174 -14.87 -22.79 13.16
CA LEU A 174 -14.70 -23.07 14.59
C LEU A 174 -13.95 -24.38 14.84
N ALA A 175 -14.24 -25.43 14.08
CA ALA A 175 -13.55 -26.71 14.19
C ALA A 175 -12.05 -26.57 13.86
N ASP A 176 -11.74 -25.90 12.75
CA ASP A 176 -10.37 -25.77 12.22
C ASP A 176 -9.48 -24.83 13.03
N MET A 177 -10.06 -23.92 13.82
CA MET A 177 -9.29 -23.04 14.70
C MET A 177 -8.45 -23.87 15.69
N LYS A 178 -7.15 -23.60 15.72
CA LYS A 178 -6.22 -24.19 16.70
C LYS A 178 -5.94 -23.18 17.79
N PHE A 179 -6.38 -23.49 19.02
CA PHE A 179 -6.04 -22.73 20.21
C PHE A 179 -5.09 -23.53 21.08
N ARG A 180 -4.01 -22.89 21.51
CA ARG A 180 -3.09 -23.43 22.51
C ARG A 180 -3.37 -22.73 23.83
N ILE A 181 -3.65 -23.51 24.87
CA ILE A 181 -3.70 -23.01 26.25
C ILE A 181 -2.27 -23.04 26.80
N ASP A 182 -1.90 -22.00 27.56
CA ASP A 182 -0.61 -21.95 28.25
C ASP A 182 -0.45 -23.14 29.21
N TYR A 183 0.73 -23.74 29.20
CA TYR A 183 0.98 -25.00 29.90
C TYR A 183 0.79 -24.90 31.42
N THR A 184 1.11 -23.74 32.00
CA THR A 184 0.94 -23.44 33.43
C THR A 184 -0.53 -23.35 33.84
N TYR A 185 -1.38 -22.84 32.96
CA TYR A 185 -2.82 -22.77 33.16
C TYR A 185 -3.48 -24.13 32.90
N ALA A 186 -3.03 -24.82 31.84
CA ALA A 186 -3.49 -26.16 31.49
C ALA A 186 -3.15 -27.20 32.57
N SER A 187 -2.05 -27.06 33.31
CA SER A 187 -1.72 -27.99 34.41
C SER A 187 -2.69 -27.96 35.59
N GLN A 188 -3.56 -26.94 35.67
CA GLN A 188 -4.54 -26.77 36.75
C GLN A 188 -5.96 -27.23 36.37
N MET A 189 -6.16 -27.67 35.12
CA MET A 189 -7.47 -28.03 34.57
C MET A 189 -7.55 -29.50 34.17
N THR A 190 -8.74 -30.10 34.31
CA THR A 190 -9.03 -31.40 33.69
C THR A 190 -9.10 -31.27 32.17
N GLU A 191 -8.96 -32.38 31.42
CA GLU A 191 -9.09 -32.34 29.95
C GLU A 191 -10.46 -31.80 29.49
N GLU A 192 -11.54 -32.18 30.17
CA GLU A 192 -12.89 -31.68 29.90
C GLU A 192 -12.99 -30.15 30.09
N GLN A 193 -12.37 -29.60 31.14
CA GLN A 193 -12.33 -28.16 31.38
C GLN A 193 -11.50 -27.43 30.32
N LYS A 194 -10.42 -28.04 29.82
CA LYS A 194 -9.62 -27.48 28.73
C LYS A 194 -10.43 -27.39 27.43
N GLU A 195 -11.18 -28.45 27.09
CA GLU A 195 -12.00 -28.47 25.88
C GLU A 195 -13.09 -27.38 25.92
N VAL A 196 -13.76 -27.23 27.06
CA VAL A 196 -14.78 -26.17 27.25
C VAL A 196 -14.15 -24.78 27.13
N GLU A 197 -12.99 -24.55 27.73
CA GLU A 197 -12.31 -23.25 27.66
C GLU A 197 -11.79 -22.95 26.24
N ILE A 198 -11.29 -23.96 25.52
CA ILE A 198 -10.92 -23.82 24.10
C ILE A 198 -12.14 -23.44 23.26
N ALA A 199 -13.26 -24.14 23.43
CA ALA A 199 -14.50 -23.85 22.72
C ALA A 199 -15.01 -22.43 23.01
N ARG A 200 -14.93 -22.00 24.27
CA ARG A 200 -15.27 -20.63 24.68
C ARG A 200 -14.38 -19.60 23.98
N LYS A 201 -13.05 -19.77 24.00
CA LYS A 201 -12.10 -18.85 23.35
C LYS A 201 -12.29 -18.78 21.84
N LYS A 202 -12.55 -19.92 21.17
CA LYS A 202 -12.90 -19.96 19.74
C LYS A 202 -14.15 -19.14 19.45
N SER A 203 -15.18 -19.29 20.26
CA SER A 203 -16.45 -18.57 20.10
C SER A 203 -16.30 -17.07 20.34
N VAL A 204 -15.47 -16.66 21.32
CA VAL A 204 -15.15 -15.25 21.56
C VAL A 204 -14.36 -14.64 20.39
N LEU A 205 -13.39 -15.37 19.84
CA LEU A 205 -12.63 -14.91 18.68
C LEU A 205 -13.54 -14.72 17.45
N LEU A 206 -14.45 -15.67 17.21
CA LEU A 206 -15.43 -15.57 16.14
C LEU A 206 -16.42 -14.42 16.37
N SER A 207 -16.88 -14.22 17.60
CA SER A 207 -17.74 -13.08 17.98
C SER A 207 -17.05 -11.75 17.72
N SER A 208 -15.75 -11.68 17.98
CA SER A 208 -14.92 -10.50 17.69
C SER A 208 -14.79 -10.24 16.18
N ALA A 209 -14.76 -11.30 15.35
CA ALA A 209 -14.77 -11.18 13.90
C ALA A 209 -16.09 -10.58 13.38
N PHE A 210 -17.23 -11.04 13.90
CA PHE A 210 -18.53 -10.45 13.56
C PHE A 210 -18.62 -8.98 13.95
N LEU A 211 -18.16 -8.64 15.16
CA LEU A 211 -18.14 -7.24 15.62
C LEU A 211 -17.22 -6.36 14.76
N ALA A 212 -16.03 -6.86 14.40
CA ALA A 212 -15.10 -6.16 13.52
C ALA A 212 -15.70 -5.92 12.13
N VAL A 213 -16.40 -6.92 11.57
CA VAL A 213 -17.15 -6.78 10.30
C VAL A 213 -18.25 -5.74 10.43
N GLU A 214 -19.06 -5.81 11.48
CA GLU A 214 -20.15 -4.86 11.75
C GLU A 214 -19.64 -3.41 11.73
N LYS A 215 -18.61 -3.13 12.55
CA LYS A 215 -18.03 -1.78 12.64
C LYS A 215 -17.39 -1.32 11.33
N THR A 216 -16.71 -2.23 10.63
CA THR A 216 -16.10 -1.92 9.32
C THR A 216 -17.16 -1.54 8.28
N LEU A 217 -18.28 -2.27 8.23
CA LEU A 217 -19.34 -2.00 7.28
C LEU A 217 -20.07 -0.68 7.61
N PHE A 218 -20.31 -0.38 8.87
CA PHE A 218 -20.89 0.91 9.26
C PHE A 218 -19.98 2.09 8.94
N GLU A 219 -18.67 1.96 9.16
CA GLU A 219 -17.70 3.01 8.87
C GLU A 219 -17.62 3.32 7.37
N ASN A 220 -17.69 2.28 6.52
CA ASN A 220 -17.52 2.42 5.07
C ASN A 220 -18.80 2.77 4.31
N TYR A 221 -19.97 2.50 4.89
CA TYR A 221 -21.26 2.77 4.25
C TYR A 221 -22.16 3.63 5.15
N PRO A 222 -21.94 4.96 5.20
CA PRO A 222 -22.68 5.89 6.05
C PRO A 222 -24.21 5.83 5.92
N GLU A 223 -24.72 5.36 4.79
CA GLU A 223 -26.15 5.21 4.52
C GLU A 223 -26.79 3.98 5.20
N ILE A 224 -25.98 2.99 5.61
CA ILE A 224 -26.46 1.76 6.26
C ILE A 224 -26.56 2.01 7.77
N HIS A 225 -27.78 1.95 8.30
CA HIS A 225 -28.05 2.17 9.72
C HIS A 225 -28.33 0.86 10.46
N ARG A 226 -28.62 -0.23 9.73
CA ARG A 226 -28.93 -1.52 10.32
C ARG A 226 -28.29 -2.68 9.55
N ILE A 227 -27.74 -3.64 10.28
CA ILE A 227 -27.23 -4.91 9.75
C ILE A 227 -28.05 -6.07 10.35
N GLU A 228 -28.49 -6.99 9.50
CA GLU A 228 -29.19 -8.22 9.89
C GLU A 228 -28.46 -9.43 9.32
N TYR A 229 -28.28 -10.46 10.14
CA TYR A 229 -27.68 -11.72 9.70
C TYR A 229 -28.75 -12.79 9.47
N ARG A 230 -28.50 -13.66 8.49
CA ARG A 230 -29.27 -14.89 8.24
C ARG A 230 -28.31 -16.06 8.15
N LEU A 231 -28.79 -17.24 8.54
CA LEU A 231 -28.05 -18.49 8.48
C LEU A 231 -28.78 -19.43 7.51
N GLY A 232 -28.39 -19.40 6.23
CA GLY A 232 -29.06 -20.18 5.18
C GLY A 232 -30.49 -19.68 4.92
N GLY A 233 -30.70 -18.37 4.97
CA GLY A 233 -31.99 -17.70 4.74
C GLY A 233 -32.82 -17.45 6.00
N GLU A 234 -32.56 -18.14 7.10
CA GLU A 234 -33.35 -18.04 8.34
C GLU A 234 -32.63 -17.24 9.44
N PRO A 235 -33.35 -16.53 10.33
CA PRO A 235 -32.74 -15.95 11.52
C PRO A 235 -32.30 -17.09 12.46
N GLY A 236 -31.11 -16.97 13.04
CA GLY A 236 -30.63 -17.93 14.02
C GLY A 236 -29.26 -17.56 14.57
N ASP A 237 -28.92 -18.20 15.68
CA ASP A 237 -27.63 -18.05 16.34
C ASP A 237 -26.78 -19.31 16.21
N ILE A 238 -25.48 -19.17 16.43
CA ILE A 238 -24.55 -20.28 16.57
C ILE A 238 -24.28 -20.47 18.07
N PRO A 239 -24.43 -21.70 18.61
CA PRO A 239 -24.23 -21.97 20.03
C PRO A 239 -22.84 -21.51 20.52
N GLY A 240 -22.82 -20.80 21.65
CA GLY A 240 -21.58 -20.36 22.30
C GLY A 240 -21.03 -19.00 21.85
N LEU A 241 -21.57 -18.40 20.79
CA LEU A 241 -21.24 -17.02 20.42
C LEU A 241 -21.76 -16.03 21.46
N THR A 242 -20.93 -15.04 21.80
CA THR A 242 -21.36 -13.88 22.59
C THR A 242 -22.02 -12.83 21.71
N TYR A 243 -21.62 -12.76 20.43
CA TYR A 243 -22.27 -11.91 19.43
C TYR A 243 -23.56 -12.58 18.93
N SER A 244 -24.70 -11.91 19.06
CA SER A 244 -25.98 -12.40 18.55
C SER A 244 -26.08 -12.16 17.05
N LEU A 245 -26.43 -13.19 16.28
CA LEU A 245 -26.72 -13.11 14.84
C LEU A 245 -28.24 -13.03 14.57
N SER A 246 -29.06 -13.44 15.52
CA SER A 246 -30.52 -13.41 15.41
C SER A 246 -31.13 -12.02 15.61
N THR A 247 -30.38 -11.07 16.16
CA THR A 247 -30.83 -9.70 16.42
C THR A 247 -30.43 -8.74 15.30
N SER A 248 -31.12 -7.59 15.23
CA SER A 248 -30.75 -6.52 14.31
C SER A 248 -29.75 -5.58 14.97
N HIS A 249 -28.65 -5.30 14.27
CA HIS A 249 -27.58 -4.46 14.77
C HIS A 249 -27.75 -3.05 14.22
N ASN A 250 -27.89 -2.07 15.10
CA ASN A 250 -28.02 -0.68 14.69
C ASN A 250 -26.66 0.03 14.81
N ARG A 251 -26.42 1.01 13.94
CA ARG A 251 -25.29 1.91 14.08
C ARG A 251 -25.37 2.61 15.43
N GLN A 252 -24.28 2.54 16.20
CA GLN A 252 -24.07 3.28 17.44
C GLN A 252 -23.31 4.57 17.14
#